data_AF-A0A7U9NC92-F1
#
_entry.id   AF-A0A7U9NC92-F1
#
_cell.length_a   1.000
_cell.length_b   1.000
_cell.length_c   1.000
_cell.angle_alpha   90.00
_cell.angle_beta   90.00
_cell.angle_gamma   90.00
#
_symmetry.space_group_name_H-M   'P 1'
#
loop_
_entity.id
_entity.type
_entity.pdbx_description
1 polymer ?
#
loop_
_entity_poly.entity_id
_entity_poly.type
_entity_poly.pdbx_seq_one_letter_code
_entity_poly.pdbx_strand_id
1 'polypeptide(L)'
;MLYRYMDMSEAMYELRLLAGNGYTQPLTAYEKTRLVERTKAALMRAKEEDGLEIQGKMRDLIAAMLNESSTNVARMESINNNATPEVKEQLKSGNMGITAAYEAAKLPPEEQKAIADKVAAGEDIRAKEIAAKVAEKKAGDNYETPHPESITSLCYSCQRYKDCNVKTGTCEKCDQYINKAEAEKTEEQRYNEEQDRIDKQTRKKLQERADKEKMENLPSAGKAVDKVHEIKIAASYYDDVTSGRKRFELRKNDRGYKVGDTLKMLEFEDGKHTGRIIDADIIYMLEDYAGLEEGYCILGIDVKAFSGMVSETDTGGGGGRADRGAKEL
;
A
#
# COMPACT_ATOMS: atom_id res chain seq x y z
N MET A 1 -8.05 -25.91 31.70
CA MET A 1 -8.82 -25.05 32.63
C MET A 1 -10.24 -24.95 32.13
N LEU A 2 -11.22 -25.42 32.89
CA LEU A 2 -12.64 -25.17 32.64
C LEU A 2 -12.95 -23.75 33.13
N TYR A 3 -12.92 -22.77 32.23
CA TYR A 3 -13.42 -21.42 32.54
C TYR A 3 -14.90 -21.53 32.93
N ARG A 4 -15.24 -21.22 34.18
CA ARG A 4 -16.64 -21.07 34.59
C ARG A 4 -17.17 -19.81 33.92
N TYR A 5 -18.41 -19.88 33.44
CA TYR A 5 -19.10 -18.78 32.74
C TYR A 5 -19.14 -17.45 33.52
N MET A 6 -18.85 -17.49 34.83
CA MET A 6 -18.87 -16.35 35.75
C MET A 6 -17.55 -15.57 35.87
N ASP A 7 -16.46 -16.05 35.25
CA ASP A 7 -15.14 -15.40 35.29
C ASP A 7 -14.77 -14.71 33.95
N MET A 8 -15.73 -14.59 33.02
CA MET A 8 -15.51 -13.91 31.74
C MET A 8 -15.90 -12.43 31.84
N SER A 9 -15.12 -11.56 31.21
CA SER A 9 -15.49 -10.16 31.00
C SER A 9 -16.79 -10.03 30.19
N GLU A 10 -17.44 -8.88 30.31
CA GLU A 10 -18.66 -8.58 29.54
C GLU A 10 -18.40 -8.67 28.03
N ALA A 11 -17.24 -8.20 27.57
CA ALA A 11 -16.82 -8.29 26.18
C ALA A 11 -16.65 -9.74 25.71
N MET A 12 -15.99 -10.59 26.51
CA MET A 12 -15.80 -12.02 26.18
C MET A 12 -17.11 -12.80 26.21
N TYR A 13 -18.01 -12.47 27.12
CA TYR A 13 -19.36 -13.02 27.17
C TYR A 13 -20.17 -12.67 25.93
N GLU A 14 -20.15 -11.40 25.51
CA GLU A 14 -20.82 -10.97 24.29
C GLU A 14 -20.23 -11.66 23.05
N LEU A 15 -18.90 -11.77 22.94
CA LEU A 15 -18.26 -12.48 21.83
C LEU A 15 -18.73 -13.93 21.71
N ARG A 16 -18.89 -14.63 22.84
CA ARG A 16 -19.37 -16.01 22.87
C ARG A 16 -20.82 -16.13 22.40
N LEU A 17 -21.68 -15.18 22.77
CA LEU A 17 -23.06 -15.12 22.29
C LEU A 17 -23.14 -14.81 20.80
N LEU A 18 -22.37 -13.83 20.32
CA LEU A 18 -22.35 -13.43 18.92
C LEU A 18 -21.82 -14.54 18.01
N ALA A 19 -20.77 -15.26 18.45
CA ALA A 19 -20.30 -16.45 17.76
C ALA A 19 -21.40 -17.51 17.67
N GLY A 20 -22.08 -17.81 18.78
CA GLY A 20 -23.21 -18.75 18.80
C GLY A 20 -24.32 -18.40 17.81
N ASN A 21 -24.68 -17.11 17.70
CA ASN A 21 -25.69 -16.64 16.75
C ASN A 21 -25.26 -16.87 15.29
N GLY A 22 -23.98 -16.68 14.96
CA GLY A 22 -23.44 -16.93 13.63
C GLY A 22 -23.56 -18.40 13.18
N TYR A 23 -23.42 -19.35 14.12
CA TYR A 23 -23.50 -20.79 13.82
C TYR A 23 -24.91 -21.37 13.83
N THR A 24 -25.84 -20.80 14.60
CA THR A 24 -27.08 -21.51 14.97
C THR A 24 -28.37 -20.89 14.43
N GLN A 25 -28.34 -19.64 13.96
CA GLN A 25 -29.55 -18.95 13.50
C GLN A 25 -29.53 -18.64 12.00
N PRO A 26 -30.66 -18.83 11.29
CA PRO A 26 -30.81 -18.28 9.96
C PRO A 26 -30.97 -16.76 10.06
N LEU A 27 -29.89 -16.03 9.78
CA LEU A 27 -29.85 -14.57 9.83
C LEU A 27 -30.14 -13.96 8.46
N THR A 28 -30.95 -12.91 8.44
CA THR A 28 -31.13 -12.07 7.25
C THR A 28 -29.84 -11.36 6.86
N ALA A 29 -29.78 -10.85 5.63
CA ALA A 29 -28.63 -10.08 5.14
C ALA A 29 -28.26 -8.90 6.05
N TYR A 30 -29.28 -8.18 6.53
CA TYR A 30 -29.10 -7.06 7.46
C TYR A 30 -28.61 -7.52 8.83
N GLU A 31 -29.20 -8.58 9.39
CA GLU A 31 -28.78 -9.11 10.69
C GLU A 31 -27.35 -9.64 10.67
N LYS A 32 -26.92 -10.32 9.60
CA LYS A 32 -25.51 -10.72 9.43
C LYS A 32 -24.58 -9.51 9.39
N THR A 33 -24.99 -8.46 8.69
CA THR A 33 -24.22 -7.22 8.57
C THR A 33 -24.06 -6.53 9.93
N ARG A 34 -25.12 -6.51 10.75
CA ARG A 34 -25.09 -6.02 12.13
C ARG A 34 -24.31 -6.95 13.06
N LEU A 35 -24.34 -8.26 12.84
CA LEU A 35 -23.58 -9.24 13.62
C LEU A 35 -22.08 -8.99 13.45
N VAL A 36 -21.60 -8.74 12.22
CA VAL A 36 -20.21 -8.36 11.95
C VAL A 36 -19.80 -7.09 12.69
N GLU A 37 -20.65 -6.06 12.66
CA GLU A 37 -20.41 -4.79 13.38
C GLU A 37 -20.26 -5.03 14.89
N ARG A 38 -21.20 -5.77 15.49
CA ARG A 38 -21.19 -6.06 16.92
C ARG A 38 -20.01 -6.92 17.32
N THR A 39 -19.67 -7.95 16.55
CA THR A 39 -18.50 -8.80 16.83
C THR A 39 -17.21 -8.00 16.78
N LYS A 40 -17.07 -7.08 15.81
CA LYS A 40 -15.92 -6.18 15.73
C LYS A 40 -15.84 -5.27 16.96
N ALA A 41 -16.94 -4.65 17.36
CA ALA A 41 -16.97 -3.78 18.54
C ALA A 41 -16.66 -4.55 19.84
N ALA A 42 -17.17 -5.78 19.97
CA ALA A 42 -16.88 -6.64 21.11
C ALA A 42 -15.42 -7.11 21.13
N LEU A 43 -14.81 -7.41 19.96
CA LEU A 43 -13.39 -7.75 19.85
C LEU A 43 -12.49 -6.57 20.24
N MET A 44 -12.85 -5.36 19.82
CA MET A 44 -12.11 -4.14 20.20
C MET A 44 -12.17 -3.91 21.71
N ARG A 45 -13.34 -4.06 22.33
CA ARG A 45 -13.47 -3.97 23.80
C ARG A 45 -12.68 -5.06 24.52
N ALA A 46 -12.74 -6.32 24.07
CA ALA A 46 -11.95 -7.40 24.66
C ALA A 46 -10.44 -7.17 24.53
N LYS A 47 -9.99 -6.51 23.45
CA LYS A 47 -8.59 -6.08 23.31
C LYS A 47 -8.20 -5.02 24.33
N GLU A 48 -9.08 -4.05 24.59
CA GLU A 48 -8.85 -2.94 25.52
C GLU A 48 -8.97 -3.36 26.99
N GLU A 49 -9.99 -4.15 27.35
CA GLU A 49 -10.32 -4.53 28.72
C GLU A 49 -9.53 -5.76 29.19
N ASP A 50 -9.37 -6.79 28.35
CA ASP A 50 -8.79 -8.09 28.73
C ASP A 50 -7.38 -8.30 28.17
N GLY A 51 -6.85 -7.32 27.42
CA GLY A 51 -5.54 -7.44 26.76
C GLY A 51 -5.50 -8.51 25.67
N LEU A 52 -6.64 -8.79 25.02
CA LEU A 52 -6.71 -9.82 23.98
C LEU A 52 -5.80 -9.48 22.78
N GLU A 53 -4.83 -10.35 22.52
CA GLU A 53 -3.97 -10.25 21.35
C GLU A 53 -4.66 -10.79 20.10
N ILE A 54 -4.87 -9.92 19.12
CA ILE A 54 -5.46 -10.29 17.83
C ILE A 54 -4.34 -10.65 16.87
N GLN A 55 -4.16 -11.94 16.63
CA GLN A 55 -3.20 -12.43 15.63
C GLN A 55 -3.79 -12.30 14.22
N GLY A 56 -3.06 -11.61 13.33
CA GLY A 56 -3.48 -11.39 11.94
C GLY A 56 -4.48 -10.24 11.77
N LYS A 57 -5.30 -10.30 10.72
CA LYS A 57 -6.29 -9.25 10.43
C LYS A 57 -7.57 -9.49 11.23
N MET A 58 -8.07 -8.46 11.90
CA MET A 58 -9.35 -8.43 12.62
C MET A 58 -10.50 -9.08 11.83
N ARG A 59 -10.56 -8.79 10.52
CA ARG A 59 -11.59 -9.30 9.62
C ARG A 59 -11.58 -10.82 9.49
N ASP A 60 -10.40 -11.43 9.46
CA ASP A 60 -10.25 -12.88 9.29
C ASP A 60 -10.67 -13.61 10.58
N LEU A 61 -10.39 -13.01 11.74
CA LEU A 61 -10.90 -13.50 13.03
C LEU A 61 -12.43 -13.45 13.10
N ILE A 62 -13.04 -12.32 12.71
CA ILE A 62 -14.51 -12.19 12.65
C ILE A 62 -15.11 -13.22 11.69
N ALA A 63 -14.50 -13.40 10.51
CA ALA A 63 -14.92 -14.38 9.52
C ALA A 63 -14.94 -15.80 10.10
N ALA A 64 -13.87 -16.20 10.79
CA ALA A 64 -13.79 -17.49 11.47
C ALA A 64 -14.82 -17.64 12.60
N MET A 65 -15.04 -16.59 13.40
CA MET A 65 -16.01 -16.61 14.50
C MET A 65 -17.46 -16.72 14.03
N LEU A 66 -17.79 -16.17 12.86
CA LEU A 66 -19.15 -16.11 12.33
C LEU A 66 -19.42 -17.15 11.24
N ASN A 67 -18.47 -18.04 10.95
CA ASN A 67 -18.54 -19.00 9.84
C ASN A 67 -18.89 -18.32 8.50
N GLU A 68 -18.25 -17.18 8.23
CA GLU A 68 -18.41 -16.39 7.00
C GLU A 68 -17.07 -16.22 6.28
N SER A 69 -17.12 -15.81 5.03
CA SER A 69 -15.88 -15.51 4.28
C SER A 69 -15.34 -14.12 4.65
N SER A 70 -14.01 -13.98 4.71
CA SER A 70 -13.36 -12.67 4.92
C SER A 70 -13.82 -11.62 3.89
N THR A 71 -14.07 -12.03 2.65
CA THR A 71 -14.61 -11.13 1.61
C THR A 71 -16.03 -10.64 1.94
N ASN A 72 -16.92 -11.51 2.44
CA ASN A 72 -18.26 -11.10 2.84
C ASN A 72 -18.23 -10.17 4.06
N VAL A 73 -17.36 -10.46 5.05
CA VAL A 73 -17.15 -9.56 6.20
C VAL A 73 -16.70 -8.18 5.72
N ALA A 74 -15.79 -8.10 4.75
CA ALA A 74 -15.36 -6.83 4.16
C ALA A 74 -16.52 -6.04 3.52
N ARG A 75 -17.40 -6.72 2.78
CA ARG A 75 -18.58 -6.11 2.16
C ARG A 75 -19.54 -5.58 3.21
N MET A 76 -19.82 -6.37 4.24
CA MET A 76 -20.68 -5.99 5.37
C MET A 76 -20.10 -4.78 6.14
N GLU A 77 -18.80 -4.75 6.41
CA GLU A 77 -18.12 -3.59 6.99
C GLU A 77 -18.30 -2.33 6.11
N SER A 78 -18.11 -2.46 4.80
CA SER A 78 -18.28 -1.33 3.87
C SER A 78 -19.71 -0.81 3.85
N ILE A 79 -20.71 -1.69 3.94
CA ILE A 79 -22.13 -1.31 4.04
C ILE A 79 -22.38 -0.56 5.36
N ASN A 80 -21.87 -1.07 6.48
CA ASN A 80 -22.05 -0.41 7.79
C ASN A 80 -21.48 1.00 7.81
N ASN A 81 -20.31 1.20 7.21
CA ASN A 81 -19.60 2.48 7.25
C ASN A 81 -20.12 3.51 6.24
N ASN A 82 -20.52 3.07 5.03
CA ASN A 82 -20.74 3.99 3.90
C ASN A 82 -22.18 4.03 3.39
N ALA A 83 -23.04 3.05 3.74
CA ALA A 83 -24.41 3.03 3.24
C ALA A 83 -25.31 4.04 3.96
N THR A 84 -26.14 4.77 3.21
CA THR A 84 -27.13 5.69 3.79
C THR A 84 -28.26 4.95 4.53
N PRO A 85 -29.01 5.63 5.42
CA PRO A 85 -30.12 5.01 6.14
C PRO A 85 -31.16 4.36 5.22
N GLU A 86 -31.42 4.95 4.06
CA GLU A 86 -32.39 4.43 3.09
C GLU A 86 -31.93 3.10 2.48
N VAL A 87 -30.65 2.98 2.12
CA VAL A 87 -30.07 1.71 1.63
C VAL A 87 -30.09 0.65 2.73
N LYS A 88 -29.79 1.03 3.98
CA LYS A 88 -29.85 0.11 5.13
C LYS A 88 -31.27 -0.39 5.39
N GLU A 89 -32.28 0.47 5.23
CA GLU A 89 -33.68 0.05 5.38
C GLU A 89 -34.10 -0.92 4.26
N GLN A 90 -33.72 -0.68 3.01
CA GLN A 90 -34.00 -1.63 1.91
C GLN A 90 -33.30 -2.99 2.11
N LEU A 91 -32.10 -2.99 2.66
CA LEU A 91 -31.39 -4.22 3.04
C LEU A 91 -32.11 -4.96 4.18
N LYS A 92 -32.67 -4.23 5.14
CA LYS A 92 -33.44 -4.78 6.28
C LYS A 92 -34.80 -5.32 5.86
N SER A 93 -35.50 -4.65 4.95
CA SER A 93 -36.77 -5.13 4.38
C SER A 93 -36.58 -6.33 3.45
N GLY A 94 -35.34 -6.66 3.07
CA GLY A 94 -35.04 -7.78 2.16
C GLY A 94 -35.23 -7.45 0.68
N ASN A 95 -35.58 -6.22 0.34
CA ASN A 95 -35.73 -5.74 -1.04
C ASN A 95 -34.37 -5.58 -1.75
N MET A 96 -33.29 -5.47 -0.97
CA MET A 96 -31.93 -5.33 -1.48
C MET A 96 -31.00 -6.40 -0.88
N GLY A 97 -30.24 -7.10 -1.72
CA GLY A 97 -29.23 -8.06 -1.26
C GLY A 97 -27.89 -7.40 -0.89
N ILE A 98 -27.03 -8.13 -0.16
CA ILE A 98 -25.71 -7.64 0.32
C ILE A 98 -24.86 -7.10 -0.84
N THR A 99 -24.79 -7.79 -1.97
CA THR A 99 -23.98 -7.35 -3.11
C THR A 99 -24.49 -6.03 -3.69
N ALA A 100 -25.81 -5.84 -3.81
CA ALA A 100 -26.39 -4.60 -4.30
C ALA A 100 -26.16 -3.44 -3.32
N ALA A 101 -26.36 -3.68 -2.02
CA ALA A 101 -26.08 -2.70 -0.97
C ALA A 101 -24.58 -2.32 -0.93
N TYR A 102 -23.69 -3.29 -1.13
CA TYR A 102 -22.24 -3.05 -1.19
C TYR A 102 -21.84 -2.19 -2.39
N GLU A 103 -22.41 -2.43 -3.57
CA GLU A 103 -22.13 -1.58 -4.74
C GLU A 103 -22.74 -0.18 -4.56
N ALA A 104 -23.95 -0.08 -3.99
CA ALA A 104 -24.57 1.21 -3.70
C ALA A 104 -23.72 2.02 -2.71
N ALA A 105 -23.18 1.39 -1.67
CA ALA A 105 -22.33 2.03 -0.66
C ALA A 105 -21.01 2.63 -1.20
N LYS A 106 -20.67 2.39 -2.47
CA LYS A 106 -19.53 3.02 -3.16
C LYS A 106 -19.89 4.33 -3.86
N LEU A 107 -21.18 4.65 -3.98
CA LEU A 107 -21.69 5.84 -4.65
C LEU A 107 -21.91 6.99 -3.64
N PRO A 108 -21.98 8.25 -4.12
CA PRO A 108 -22.33 9.40 -3.28
C PRO A 108 -23.72 9.25 -2.63
N PRO A 109 -23.97 9.91 -1.47
CA PRO A 109 -25.22 9.77 -0.72
C PRO A 109 -26.50 10.03 -1.52
N GLU A 110 -26.49 11.02 -2.42
CA GLU A 110 -27.64 11.35 -3.28
C GLU A 110 -28.04 10.18 -4.20
N GLU A 111 -27.06 9.46 -4.73
CA GLU A 111 -27.32 8.35 -5.64
C GLU A 111 -27.70 7.07 -4.90
N GLN A 112 -27.12 6.86 -3.71
CA GLN A 112 -27.55 5.81 -2.81
C GLN A 112 -29.05 5.93 -2.51
N LYS A 113 -29.49 7.15 -2.20
CA LYS A 113 -30.90 7.45 -1.97
C LYS A 113 -31.76 7.19 -3.21
N ALA A 114 -31.34 7.67 -4.38
CA ALA A 114 -32.06 7.41 -5.63
C ALA A 114 -32.17 5.91 -5.98
N ILE A 115 -31.15 5.11 -5.66
CA ILE A 115 -31.20 3.65 -5.81
C ILE A 115 -32.17 3.05 -4.80
N ALA A 116 -32.13 3.49 -3.54
CA ALA A 116 -33.04 3.01 -2.50
C ALA A 116 -34.50 3.32 -2.83
N ASP A 117 -34.81 4.50 -3.36
CA ASP A 117 -36.16 4.90 -3.76
C ASP A 117 -36.71 4.03 -4.90
N LYS A 118 -35.87 3.69 -5.88
CA LYS A 118 -36.26 2.78 -6.98
C LYS A 118 -36.52 1.36 -6.49
N VAL A 119 -35.67 0.85 -5.60
CA VAL A 119 -35.90 -0.46 -4.97
C VAL A 119 -37.17 -0.43 -4.11
N ALA A 120 -37.44 0.66 -3.40
CA ALA A 120 -38.67 0.84 -2.63
C ALA A 120 -39.92 0.89 -3.53
N ALA A 121 -39.80 1.43 -4.74
CA ALA A 121 -40.84 1.44 -5.77
C ALA A 121 -41.06 0.05 -6.43
N GLY A 122 -40.27 -0.96 -6.07
CA GLY A 122 -40.37 -2.32 -6.59
C GLY A 122 -39.60 -2.56 -7.89
N GLU A 123 -38.70 -1.66 -8.29
CA GLU A 123 -37.80 -1.91 -9.43
C GLU A 123 -36.73 -2.95 -9.05
N ASP A 124 -36.59 -4.01 -9.86
CA ASP A 124 -35.53 -5.01 -9.71
C ASP A 124 -34.19 -4.45 -10.21
N ILE A 125 -33.46 -3.77 -9.33
CA ILE A 125 -32.13 -3.23 -9.63
C ILE A 125 -31.07 -4.28 -9.34
N ARG A 126 -30.40 -4.75 -10.40
CA ARG A 126 -29.35 -5.76 -10.25
C ARG A 126 -28.05 -5.14 -9.75
N ALA A 127 -27.32 -5.87 -8.91
CA ALA A 127 -26.00 -5.46 -8.44
C ALA A 127 -25.02 -5.12 -9.58
N LYS A 128 -25.15 -5.78 -10.74
CA LYS A 128 -24.35 -5.51 -11.94
C LYS A 128 -24.61 -4.13 -12.54
N GLU A 129 -25.84 -3.63 -12.47
CA GLU A 129 -26.22 -2.30 -12.97
C GLU A 129 -25.66 -1.20 -12.07
N ILE A 130 -25.69 -1.42 -10.75
CA ILE A 130 -25.07 -0.52 -9.78
C ILE A 130 -23.54 -0.51 -9.98
N ALA A 131 -22.92 -1.68 -10.16
CA ALA A 131 -21.49 -1.79 -10.42
C ALA A 131 -21.07 -1.09 -11.72
N ALA A 132 -21.89 -1.14 -12.78
CA ALA A 132 -21.65 -0.42 -14.03
C ALA A 132 -21.65 1.10 -13.80
N LYS A 133 -22.63 1.64 -13.05
CA LYS A 133 -22.66 3.06 -12.68
C LYS A 133 -21.43 3.48 -11.86
N VAL A 134 -21.00 2.64 -10.92
CA VAL A 134 -19.77 2.87 -10.15
C VAL A 134 -18.55 2.92 -11.08
N ALA A 135 -18.47 2.04 -12.08
CA ALA A 135 -17.36 2.01 -13.04
C ALA A 135 -17.36 3.21 -13.98
N GLU A 136 -18.53 3.62 -14.50
CA GLU A 136 -18.68 4.80 -15.36
C GLU A 136 -18.22 6.08 -14.63
N LYS A 137 -18.57 6.23 -13.35
CA LYS A 137 -18.10 7.37 -12.56
C LYS A 137 -16.61 7.35 -12.29
N LYS A 138 -16.04 6.18 -11.97
CA LYS A 138 -14.59 6.04 -11.83
C LYS A 138 -13.83 6.34 -13.12
N ALA A 139 -14.45 6.09 -14.28
CA ALA A 139 -13.89 6.45 -15.58
C ALA A 139 -14.11 7.94 -15.93
N GLY A 140 -15.12 8.59 -15.33
CA GLY A 140 -15.39 10.02 -15.44
C GLY A 140 -14.58 10.90 -14.47
N ASP A 141 -13.97 10.31 -13.43
CA ASP A 141 -13.06 10.99 -12.50
C ASP A 141 -11.67 11.22 -13.15
N ASN A 142 -11.64 11.94 -14.27
CA ASN A 142 -10.45 12.72 -14.61
C ASN A 142 -10.38 13.86 -13.60
N TYR A 143 -9.33 13.84 -12.79
CA TYR A 143 -8.99 14.89 -11.83
C TYR A 143 -9.06 16.28 -12.48
N GLU A 144 -10.12 17.03 -12.21
CA GLU A 144 -10.14 18.49 -12.38
C GLU A 144 -9.73 19.12 -11.06
N THR A 145 -8.59 19.79 -11.08
CA THR A 145 -8.10 20.63 -9.98
C THR A 145 -9.22 21.61 -9.61
N PRO A 146 -9.75 21.61 -8.37
CA PRO A 146 -10.72 22.60 -7.96
C PRO A 146 -10.10 23.98 -8.14
N HIS A 147 -10.66 24.78 -9.05
CA HIS A 147 -10.29 26.18 -9.15
C HIS A 147 -11.10 26.90 -8.07
N PRO A 148 -10.46 27.43 -7.01
CA PRO A 148 -11.21 28.24 -6.08
C PRO A 148 -11.59 29.53 -6.82
N GLU A 149 -12.87 29.68 -7.16
CA GLU A 149 -13.47 31.02 -7.26
C GLU A 149 -13.56 31.61 -5.85
N SER A 150 -12.40 31.85 -5.24
CA SER A 150 -12.32 32.73 -4.09
C SER A 150 -12.14 34.13 -4.64
N ILE A 151 -13.07 35.02 -4.32
CA ILE A 151 -12.79 36.45 -4.24
C ILE A 151 -11.65 36.58 -3.22
N THR A 152 -10.38 36.54 -3.66
CA THR A 152 -9.15 36.48 -2.84
C THR A 152 -8.85 37.82 -2.18
N SER A 153 -9.83 38.44 -1.53
CA SER A 153 -9.55 39.62 -0.74
C SER A 153 -8.87 39.22 0.56
N LEU A 154 -7.68 39.75 0.79
CA LEU A 154 -6.96 39.76 2.06
C LEU A 154 -7.87 40.23 3.22
N CYS A 155 -8.91 41.01 2.94
CA CYS A 155 -9.87 41.43 3.96
C CYS A 155 -10.56 40.24 4.66
N TYR A 156 -10.88 39.15 3.96
CA TYR A 156 -11.64 38.03 4.54
C TYR A 156 -10.86 37.26 5.62
N SER A 157 -9.54 37.25 5.54
CA SER A 157 -8.66 36.65 6.55
C SER A 157 -8.27 37.62 7.68
N CYS A 158 -8.81 38.85 7.68
CA CYS A 158 -8.50 39.86 8.68
C CYS A 158 -9.34 39.67 9.95
N GLN A 159 -8.72 39.69 11.14
CA GLN A 159 -9.43 39.60 12.42
C GLN A 159 -10.44 40.75 12.59
N ARG A 160 -10.11 41.93 12.05
CA ARG A 160 -10.94 43.14 12.09
C ARG A 160 -11.96 43.23 10.95
N TYR A 161 -12.14 42.16 10.18
CA TYR A 161 -13.03 42.16 9.03
C TYR A 161 -14.45 42.62 9.34
N LYS A 162 -15.00 42.31 10.52
CA LYS A 162 -16.38 42.69 10.88
C LYS A 162 -16.56 44.20 11.01
N ASP A 163 -15.58 44.89 11.59
CA ASP A 163 -15.65 46.32 11.95
C ASP A 163 -14.87 47.24 11.00
N CYS A 164 -14.26 46.69 9.94
CA CYS A 164 -13.53 47.46 8.95
C CYS A 164 -14.49 48.19 8.00
N ASN A 165 -14.35 49.51 7.83
CA ASN A 165 -15.22 50.29 6.93
C ASN A 165 -14.76 50.29 5.47
N VAL A 166 -13.60 49.69 5.16
CA VAL A 166 -12.94 49.72 3.83
C VAL A 166 -12.77 48.28 3.32
N LYS A 167 -13.87 47.54 3.25
CA LYS A 167 -13.86 46.16 2.74
C LYS A 167 -14.01 46.18 1.23
N THR A 168 -13.06 45.59 0.52
CA THR A 168 -13.15 45.42 -0.93
C THR A 168 -13.04 43.93 -1.28
N GLY A 169 -13.67 43.51 -2.38
CA GLY A 169 -13.58 42.13 -2.87
C GLY A 169 -12.21 41.76 -3.44
N THR A 170 -11.30 42.72 -3.63
CA THR A 170 -10.01 42.48 -4.31
C THR A 170 -8.84 43.11 -3.55
N CYS A 171 -8.92 43.22 -2.23
CA CYS A 171 -7.83 43.79 -1.44
C CYS A 171 -6.64 42.83 -1.43
N GLU A 172 -5.52 43.20 -2.05
CA GLU A 172 -4.29 42.41 -2.00
C GLU A 172 -3.32 42.89 -0.90
N LYS A 173 -3.44 44.15 -0.47
CA LYS A 173 -2.58 44.78 0.54
C LYS A 173 -3.40 45.71 1.42
N CYS A 174 -3.23 45.59 2.74
CA CYS A 174 -3.86 46.47 3.74
C CYS A 174 -2.90 46.68 4.90
N ASP A 175 -2.59 47.94 5.22
CA ASP A 175 -1.65 48.31 6.28
C ASP A 175 -2.18 47.97 7.68
N GLN A 176 -3.51 47.83 7.81
CA GLN A 176 -4.18 47.48 9.06
C GLN A 176 -4.58 45.99 9.12
N TYR A 177 -4.03 45.16 8.23
CA TYR A 177 -4.33 43.74 8.20
C TYR A 177 -3.78 43.02 9.43
N ILE A 178 -4.63 42.24 10.08
CA ILE A 178 -4.25 41.33 11.17
C ILE A 178 -4.75 39.94 10.77
N ASN A 179 -3.84 38.99 10.59
CA ASN A 179 -4.21 37.63 10.25
C ASN A 179 -5.02 37.00 11.39
N LYS A 180 -6.29 36.69 11.12
CA LYS A 180 -7.20 36.09 12.09
C LYS A 180 -6.70 34.74 12.63
N ALA A 181 -6.17 33.90 11.74
CA ALA A 181 -5.68 32.58 12.11
C ALA A 181 -4.48 32.66 13.06
N GLU A 182 -3.55 33.59 12.82
CA GLU A 182 -2.40 33.81 13.72
C GLU A 182 -2.80 34.47 15.04
N ALA A 183 -3.74 35.42 15.00
CA ALA A 183 -4.17 36.16 16.19
C ALA A 183 -5.00 35.33 17.17
N GLU A 184 -5.72 34.32 16.68
CA GLU A 184 -6.59 33.44 17.48
C GLU A 184 -5.89 32.15 17.95
N LYS A 185 -4.62 31.91 17.58
CA LYS A 185 -3.85 30.74 18.06
C LYS A 185 -3.74 30.73 19.58
N THR A 186 -4.10 29.60 20.18
CA THR A 186 -3.92 29.36 21.62
C THR A 186 -2.42 29.28 21.96
N GLU A 187 -2.08 29.45 23.24
CA GLU A 187 -0.68 29.27 23.70
C GLU A 187 -0.19 27.84 23.47
N GLU A 188 -1.07 26.85 23.62
CA GLU A 188 -0.78 25.44 23.33
C GLU A 188 -0.50 25.21 21.84
N GLN A 189 -1.28 25.81 20.93
CA GLN A 189 -1.04 25.73 19.49
C GLN A 189 0.30 26.37 19.10
N ARG A 190 0.63 27.53 19.68
CA ARG A 190 1.93 28.18 19.47
C ARG A 190 3.08 27.33 20.00
N TYR A 191 2.91 26.71 21.16
CA TYR A 191 3.90 25.79 21.73
C TYR A 191 4.12 24.56 20.84
N ASN A 192 3.05 23.95 20.33
CA ASN A 192 3.13 22.77 19.47
C ASN A 192 3.81 23.09 18.12
N GLU A 193 3.47 24.22 17.48
CA GLU A 193 4.13 24.66 16.24
C GLU A 193 5.62 24.96 16.47
N GLU A 194 5.96 25.52 17.63
CA GLU A 194 7.35 25.75 18.02
C GLU A 194 8.10 24.43 18.26
N GLN A 195 7.48 23.46 18.93
CA GLN A 195 8.05 22.12 19.09
C GLN A 195 8.27 21.41 17.77
N ASP A 196 7.29 21.45 16.86
CA ASP A 196 7.43 20.89 15.51
C ASP A 196 8.60 21.53 14.75
N ARG A 197 8.84 22.84 14.95
CA ARG A 197 9.97 23.55 14.35
C ARG A 197 11.29 23.10 14.97
N ILE A 198 11.36 22.97 16.29
CA ILE A 198 12.53 22.49 17.03
C ILE A 198 12.86 21.05 16.62
N ASP A 199 11.86 20.19 16.51
CA ASP A 199 12.02 18.79 16.10
C ASP A 199 12.53 18.67 14.67
N LYS A 200 11.98 19.46 13.74
CA LYS A 200 12.49 19.53 12.35
C LYS A 200 13.94 20.00 12.31
N GLN A 201 14.28 21.06 13.05
CA GLN A 201 15.66 21.55 13.11
C GLN A 201 16.60 20.53 13.76
N THR A 202 16.16 19.85 14.81
CA THR A 202 16.93 18.83 15.52
C THR A 202 17.18 17.63 14.63
N ARG A 203 16.15 17.15 13.91
CA ARG A 203 16.27 16.08 12.93
C ARG A 203 17.27 16.43 11.83
N LYS A 204 17.20 17.65 11.30
CA LYS A 204 18.15 18.13 10.29
C LYS A 204 19.59 18.14 10.82
N LYS A 205 19.81 18.67 12.03
CA LYS A 205 21.15 18.67 12.67
C LYS A 205 21.67 17.27 12.98
N LEU A 206 20.81 16.37 13.43
CA LEU A 206 21.18 14.96 13.66
C LEU A 206 21.55 14.27 12.36
N GLN A 207 20.84 14.55 11.28
CA GLN A 207 21.15 14.04 9.95
C GLN A 207 22.47 14.61 9.43
N GLU A 208 22.69 15.92 9.52
CA GLU A 208 23.97 16.55 9.16
C GLU A 208 25.14 15.99 9.97
N ARG A 209 24.93 15.72 11.27
CA ARG A 209 25.95 15.11 12.13
C ARG A 209 26.21 13.65 11.76
N ALA A 210 25.18 12.86 11.48
CA ALA A 210 25.31 11.49 11.03
C ALA A 210 25.99 11.40 9.66
N ASP A 211 25.67 12.32 8.74
CA ASP A 211 26.30 12.40 7.43
C ASP A 211 27.76 12.85 7.55
N LYS A 212 28.06 13.78 8.46
CA LYS A 212 29.43 14.17 8.80
C LYS A 212 30.21 13.03 9.46
N GLU A 213 29.61 12.29 10.39
CA GLU A 213 30.23 11.12 11.02
C GLU A 213 30.46 9.98 10.02
N LYS A 214 29.53 9.77 9.09
CA LYS A 214 29.74 8.88 7.94
C LYS A 214 30.91 9.35 7.09
N MET A 215 31.02 10.66 6.83
CA MET A 215 32.13 11.28 6.09
C MET A 215 33.48 11.18 6.80
N GLU A 216 33.51 11.33 8.13
CA GLU A 216 34.72 11.19 8.95
C GLU A 216 35.14 9.73 9.15
N ASN A 217 34.17 8.80 9.22
CA ASN A 217 34.39 7.37 9.28
C ASN A 217 34.39 6.70 7.89
N LEU A 218 34.56 7.47 6.81
CA LEU A 218 34.89 6.87 5.52
C LEU A 218 36.23 6.14 5.67
N PRO A 219 36.32 4.83 5.39
CA PRO A 219 37.61 4.17 5.30
C PRO A 219 38.41 4.88 4.20
N SER A 220 39.54 5.49 4.61
CA SER A 220 40.53 6.09 3.72
C SER A 220 40.78 5.17 2.53
N ALA A 221 40.53 5.70 1.32
CA ALA A 221 40.92 5.18 0.01
C ALA A 221 41.63 3.80 0.01
N GLY A 222 40.87 2.74 0.27
CA GLY A 222 41.12 1.45 -0.35
C GLY A 222 40.18 1.39 -1.54
N LYS A 223 40.70 1.23 -2.76
CA LYS A 223 39.90 0.79 -3.92
C LYS A 223 38.90 -0.25 -3.41
N ALA A 224 37.60 0.03 -3.53
CA ALA A 224 36.59 -0.98 -3.29
C ALA A 224 36.95 -2.14 -4.22
N VAL A 225 37.44 -3.23 -3.64
CA VAL A 225 37.67 -4.45 -4.39
C VAL A 225 36.28 -5.01 -4.60
N ASP A 226 35.81 -5.01 -5.85
CA ASP A 226 34.56 -5.66 -6.26
C ASP A 226 34.56 -7.07 -5.64
N LYS A 227 33.60 -7.34 -4.73
CA LYS A 227 33.58 -8.60 -4.01
C LYS A 227 32.95 -9.66 -4.91
N VAL A 228 33.62 -10.81 -5.02
CA VAL A 228 33.09 -11.97 -5.73
C VAL A 228 32.33 -12.86 -4.75
N HIS A 229 31.04 -13.09 -5.00
CA HIS A 229 30.18 -13.97 -4.21
C HIS A 229 29.90 -15.27 -4.97
N GLU A 230 30.38 -16.40 -4.45
CA GLU A 230 30.08 -17.71 -5.04
C GLU A 230 28.71 -18.22 -4.58
N ILE A 231 27.81 -18.44 -5.54
CA ILE A 231 26.43 -18.87 -5.27
C ILE A 231 26.07 -20.10 -6.10
N LYS A 232 25.22 -20.99 -5.56
CA LYS A 232 24.74 -22.17 -6.27
C LYS A 232 23.46 -21.86 -7.03
N ILE A 233 23.32 -22.33 -8.27
CA ILE A 233 22.10 -22.25 -9.06
C ILE A 233 21.69 -23.65 -9.53
N ALA A 234 20.38 -23.89 -9.64
CA ALA A 234 19.89 -25.15 -10.19
C ALA A 234 20.12 -25.21 -11.70
N ALA A 235 20.38 -26.40 -12.24
CA ALA A 235 20.61 -26.60 -13.68
C ALA A 235 19.47 -26.07 -14.55
N SER A 236 18.23 -26.15 -14.07
CA SER A 236 17.05 -25.59 -14.75
C SER A 236 17.15 -24.08 -15.03
N TYR A 237 17.93 -23.33 -14.25
CA TYR A 237 18.07 -21.88 -14.40
C TYR A 237 19.32 -21.47 -15.19
N TYR A 238 20.25 -22.39 -15.47
CA TYR A 238 21.50 -22.06 -16.14
C TYR A 238 21.27 -21.47 -17.54
N ASP A 239 20.47 -22.15 -18.35
CA ASP A 239 20.17 -21.73 -19.72
C ASP A 239 19.32 -20.45 -19.74
N ASP A 240 18.45 -20.25 -18.75
CA ASP A 240 17.64 -19.03 -18.63
C ASP A 240 18.50 -17.80 -18.27
N VAL A 241 19.52 -17.97 -17.42
CA VAL A 241 20.44 -16.89 -17.05
C VAL A 241 21.39 -16.57 -18.21
N THR A 242 22.02 -17.59 -18.82
CA THR A 242 22.96 -17.40 -19.93
C THR A 242 22.31 -16.84 -21.20
N SER A 243 21.04 -17.19 -21.48
CA SER A 243 20.26 -16.60 -22.58
C SER A 243 19.76 -15.18 -22.29
N GLY A 244 19.94 -14.66 -21.08
CA GLY A 244 19.44 -13.34 -20.65
C GLY A 244 17.93 -13.29 -20.42
N ARG A 245 17.23 -14.43 -20.41
CA ARG A 245 15.80 -14.51 -20.07
C ARG A 245 15.58 -14.22 -18.59
N LYS A 246 16.46 -14.72 -17.73
CA LYS A 246 16.47 -14.48 -16.28
C LYS A 246 17.62 -13.53 -15.93
N ARG A 247 17.28 -12.25 -15.76
CA ARG A 247 18.22 -11.17 -15.40
C ARG A 247 18.14 -10.75 -13.93
N PHE A 248 17.64 -11.63 -13.07
CA PHE A 248 17.54 -11.36 -11.65
C PHE A 248 17.75 -12.61 -10.81
N GLU A 249 18.16 -12.43 -9.56
CA GLU A 249 18.35 -13.50 -8.58
C GLU A 249 17.77 -13.10 -7.22
N LEU A 250 16.96 -13.98 -6.61
CA LEU A 250 16.36 -13.77 -5.29
C LEU A 250 17.23 -14.47 -4.24
N ARG A 251 17.71 -13.73 -3.23
CA ARG A 251 18.56 -14.28 -2.16
C ARG A 251 18.27 -13.65 -0.81
N LYS A 252 18.55 -14.41 0.25
CA LYS A 252 18.71 -13.82 1.59
C LYS A 252 19.96 -12.93 1.58
N ASN A 253 19.85 -11.69 2.06
CA ASN A 253 20.98 -10.76 2.11
C ASN A 253 21.87 -11.00 3.35
N ASP A 254 22.31 -12.24 3.57
CA ASP A 254 23.18 -12.64 4.68
C ASP A 254 24.68 -12.43 4.37
N ARG A 255 25.01 -12.07 3.12
CA ARG A 255 26.37 -11.84 2.62
C ARG A 255 26.70 -10.37 2.35
N GLY A 256 25.72 -9.48 2.53
CA GLY A 256 25.85 -8.05 2.27
C GLY A 256 26.17 -7.76 0.81
N TYR A 257 25.35 -8.30 -0.11
CA TYR A 257 25.47 -8.04 -1.55
C TYR A 257 25.35 -6.54 -1.83
N LYS A 258 26.09 -6.05 -2.83
CA LYS A 258 26.02 -4.65 -3.26
C LYS A 258 26.05 -4.54 -4.78
N VAL A 259 25.46 -3.46 -5.28
CA VAL A 259 25.63 -3.06 -6.69
C VAL A 259 27.13 -2.84 -6.95
N GLY A 260 27.64 -3.45 -8.02
CA GLY A 260 29.07 -3.50 -8.37
C GLY A 260 29.79 -4.78 -7.94
N ASP A 261 29.22 -5.60 -7.05
CA ASP A 261 29.78 -6.92 -6.75
C ASP A 261 29.56 -7.91 -7.90
N THR A 262 30.40 -8.95 -7.98
CA THR A 262 30.27 -10.03 -8.97
C THR A 262 29.69 -11.28 -8.33
N LEU A 263 28.69 -11.89 -8.96
CA LEU A 263 28.16 -13.21 -8.63
C LEU A 263 28.82 -14.27 -9.51
N LYS A 264 29.45 -15.24 -8.87
CA LYS A 264 29.95 -16.45 -9.52
C LYS A 264 28.97 -17.58 -9.28
N MET A 265 28.10 -17.82 -10.26
CA MET A 265 27.01 -18.78 -10.18
C MET A 265 27.48 -20.16 -10.62
N LEU A 266 27.48 -21.10 -9.68
CA LEU A 266 27.91 -22.48 -9.84
C LEU A 266 26.68 -23.35 -10.09
N GLU A 267 26.64 -24.06 -11.22
CA GLU A 267 25.52 -24.94 -11.53
C GLU A 267 25.56 -26.24 -10.72
N PHE A 268 24.41 -26.60 -10.15
CA PHE A 268 24.18 -27.86 -9.47
C PHE A 268 23.03 -28.66 -10.09
N GLU A 269 23.27 -29.95 -10.30
CA GLU A 269 22.31 -30.96 -10.72
C GLU A 269 22.45 -32.17 -9.78
N ASP A 270 21.33 -32.69 -9.25
CA ASP A 270 21.31 -33.80 -8.29
C ASP A 270 22.29 -33.65 -7.10
N GLY A 271 22.45 -32.41 -6.62
CA GLY A 271 23.33 -32.08 -5.50
C GLY A 271 24.82 -32.09 -5.83
N LYS A 272 25.19 -32.32 -7.09
CA LYS A 272 26.58 -32.27 -7.57
C LYS A 272 26.80 -31.04 -8.43
N HIS A 273 27.99 -30.45 -8.29
CA HIS A 273 28.43 -29.38 -9.16
C HIS A 273 28.73 -29.96 -10.55
N THR A 274 28.11 -29.39 -11.60
CA THR A 274 28.27 -29.89 -12.98
C THR A 274 29.56 -29.43 -13.64
N GLY A 275 30.21 -28.40 -13.06
CA GLY A 275 31.37 -27.73 -13.64
C GLY A 275 31.03 -26.46 -14.42
N ARG A 276 29.75 -26.21 -14.71
CA ARG A 276 29.33 -25.01 -15.42
C ARG A 276 29.21 -23.81 -14.48
N ILE A 277 29.75 -22.68 -14.92
CA ILE A 277 29.86 -21.43 -14.13
C ILE A 277 29.36 -20.25 -14.97
N ILE A 278 28.73 -19.28 -14.32
CA ILE A 278 28.35 -17.98 -14.86
C ILE A 278 28.94 -16.89 -13.98
N ASP A 279 29.66 -15.94 -14.56
CA ASP A 279 30.09 -14.71 -13.92
C ASP A 279 29.13 -13.58 -14.33
N ALA A 280 28.49 -12.94 -13.36
CA ALA A 280 27.55 -11.85 -13.59
C ALA A 280 27.74 -10.73 -12.58
N ASP A 281 27.62 -9.47 -13.01
CA ASP A 281 27.69 -8.32 -12.11
C ASP A 281 26.31 -7.97 -11.54
N ILE A 282 26.28 -7.53 -10.29
CA ILE A 282 25.08 -6.97 -9.68
C ILE A 282 24.93 -5.52 -10.15
N ILE A 283 23.96 -5.29 -11.04
CA ILE A 283 23.67 -3.97 -11.61
C ILE A 283 22.54 -3.24 -10.86
N TYR A 284 21.75 -3.97 -10.09
CA TYR A 284 20.63 -3.43 -9.33
C TYR A 284 20.37 -4.28 -8.08
N MET A 285 19.89 -3.66 -7.01
CA MET A 285 19.48 -4.37 -5.81
C MET A 285 18.18 -3.77 -5.28
N LEU A 286 17.20 -4.64 -5.02
CA LEU A 286 15.93 -4.29 -4.39
C LEU A 286 15.82 -5.00 -3.05
N GLU A 287 15.63 -4.22 -2.00
CA GLU A 287 15.46 -4.63 -0.61
C GLU A 287 14.30 -3.86 0.03
N ASP A 288 13.74 -4.37 1.13
CA ASP A 288 12.65 -3.75 1.89
C ASP A 288 11.40 -3.35 1.06
N TYR A 289 11.05 -4.18 0.08
CA TYR A 289 9.91 -3.94 -0.81
C TYR A 289 8.66 -4.76 -0.42
N ALA A 290 7.47 -4.17 -0.60
CA ALA A 290 6.21 -4.85 -0.30
C ALA A 290 6.04 -6.13 -1.13
N GLY A 291 5.92 -7.28 -0.46
CA GLY A 291 5.84 -8.60 -1.10
C GLY A 291 7.16 -9.38 -1.16
N LEU A 292 8.26 -8.78 -0.68
CA LEU A 292 9.53 -9.45 -0.42
C LEU A 292 9.62 -9.83 1.07
N GLU A 293 10.04 -11.06 1.37
CA GLU A 293 10.22 -11.50 2.76
C GLU A 293 11.38 -10.75 3.43
N GLU A 294 11.23 -10.44 4.72
CA GLU A 294 12.23 -9.68 5.47
C GLU A 294 13.61 -10.36 5.44
N GLY A 295 14.65 -9.59 5.11
CA GLY A 295 16.01 -10.09 4.95
C GLY A 295 16.30 -10.76 3.60
N TYR A 296 15.34 -10.81 2.67
CA TYR A 296 15.59 -11.17 1.26
C TYR A 296 15.80 -9.94 0.38
N CYS A 297 16.55 -10.13 -0.70
CA CYS A 297 16.86 -9.15 -1.72
C CYS A 297 16.67 -9.74 -3.12
N ILE A 298 16.33 -8.89 -4.08
CA ILE A 298 16.35 -9.22 -5.51
C ILE A 298 17.52 -8.49 -6.14
N LEU A 299 18.45 -9.26 -6.71
CA LEU A 299 19.64 -8.79 -7.39
C LEU A 299 19.36 -8.75 -8.88
N GLY A 300 19.41 -7.59 -9.52
CA GLY A 300 19.47 -7.47 -10.96
C GLY A 300 20.89 -7.80 -11.43
N ILE A 301 21.01 -8.72 -12.39
CA ILE A 301 22.30 -9.27 -12.82
C ILE A 301 22.55 -8.99 -14.30
N ASP A 302 23.80 -8.74 -14.65
CA ASP A 302 24.29 -8.63 -16.02
C ASP A 302 25.39 -9.66 -16.27
N VAL A 303 25.15 -10.61 -17.17
CA VAL A 303 26.06 -11.75 -17.40
C VAL A 303 27.29 -11.27 -18.18
N LYS A 304 28.47 -11.52 -17.62
CA LYS A 304 29.77 -11.18 -18.22
C LYS A 304 30.37 -12.33 -19.02
N ALA A 305 30.39 -13.51 -18.42
CA ALA A 305 30.99 -14.70 -19.00
C ALA A 305 30.30 -15.95 -18.46
N PHE A 306 30.32 -17.03 -19.24
CA PHE A 306 29.86 -18.34 -18.79
C PHE A 306 30.61 -19.45 -19.52
N SER A 307 30.67 -20.63 -18.89
CA SER A 307 31.27 -21.82 -19.49
C SER A 307 30.50 -22.24 -20.76
N GLY A 308 31.08 -21.94 -21.93
CA GLY A 308 30.45 -22.14 -23.24
C GLY A 308 30.55 -20.92 -24.17
N MET A 309 30.96 -19.75 -23.63
CA MET A 309 31.26 -18.57 -24.44
C MET A 309 32.56 -18.78 -25.22
N VAL A 310 32.45 -19.06 -26.52
CA VAL A 310 33.61 -19.15 -27.43
C VAL A 310 34.08 -17.72 -27.71
N SER A 311 35.27 -17.35 -27.25
CA SER A 311 35.85 -16.04 -27.55
C SER A 311 36.25 -15.99 -29.03
N GLU A 312 35.54 -15.22 -29.84
CA GLU A 312 35.92 -14.88 -31.22
C GLU A 312 37.11 -13.90 -31.24
N THR A 313 38.28 -14.34 -30.79
CA THR A 313 39.54 -13.67 -31.09
C THR A 313 40.66 -14.70 -31.16
N ASP A 314 40.83 -15.34 -32.31
CA ASP A 314 42.14 -15.62 -32.93
C ASP A 314 41.98 -16.46 -34.22
N THR A 315 41.87 -15.77 -35.35
CA THR A 315 42.47 -16.22 -36.61
C THR A 315 42.91 -14.99 -37.38
N GLY A 316 44.12 -14.52 -37.06
CA GLY A 316 44.83 -13.56 -37.88
C GLY A 316 45.37 -14.20 -39.16
N GLY A 317 45.13 -13.54 -40.29
CA GLY A 317 46.09 -13.50 -41.40
C GLY A 317 45.75 -14.28 -42.67
N GLY A 318 45.31 -13.57 -43.71
CA GLY A 318 45.34 -14.06 -45.08
C GLY A 318 44.53 -13.18 -46.04
N GLY A 319 45.16 -12.15 -46.60
CA GLY A 319 44.51 -11.14 -47.45
C GLY A 319 43.99 -11.65 -48.79
N GLY A 320 43.04 -10.90 -49.36
CA GLY A 320 42.53 -11.09 -50.71
C GLY A 320 41.56 -9.98 -51.11
N ARG A 321 42.09 -9.01 -51.87
CA ARG A 321 41.40 -7.84 -52.46
C ARG A 321 40.51 -8.29 -53.64
N ALA A 322 39.25 -7.88 -53.69
CA ALA A 322 38.43 -7.66 -54.91
C ALA A 322 37.12 -6.98 -54.48
N ASP A 323 36.98 -5.66 -54.60
CA ASP A 323 36.40 -4.97 -55.79
C ASP A 323 35.15 -5.65 -56.39
N ARG A 324 33.96 -5.13 -56.05
CA ARG A 324 33.03 -4.48 -57.00
C ARG A 324 31.62 -4.33 -56.41
N GLY A 325 31.01 -3.17 -56.67
CA GLY A 325 29.62 -3.15 -57.13
C GLY A 325 28.58 -2.56 -56.19
N ALA A 326 28.36 -1.26 -56.36
CA ALA A 326 27.09 -0.54 -56.28
C ALA A 326 25.78 -1.37 -56.22
N LYS A 327 24.84 -0.95 -55.37
CA LYS A 327 23.66 -0.20 -55.83
C LYS A 327 22.83 0.37 -54.68
N GLU A 328 22.45 1.63 -54.87
CA GLU A 328 21.41 2.37 -54.18
C GLU A 328 20.05 1.63 -54.22
N LEU A 329 19.33 1.63 -53.10
CA LEU A 329 18.11 2.42 -52.85
C LEU A 329 17.56 2.08 -51.46
#